data_AF-A0A4Z0PW21-F1
#
_entry.id   AF-A0A4Z0PW21-F1
#
_cell.length_a   1.000
_cell.length_b   1.000
_cell.length_c   1.000
_cell.angle_alpha   90.00
_cell.angle_beta   90.00
_cell.angle_gamma   90.00
#
_symmetry.space_group_name_H-M   'P 1'
#
loop_
_entity.id
_entity.type
_entity.pdbx_description
1 polymer ?
#
loop_
_entity_poly.entity_id
_entity_poly.type
_entity_poly.pdbx_seq_one_letter_code
_entity_poly.pdbx_strand_id
1 'polypeptide(L)'
;MAHSDRHRAAVDTRYDEALQSTADQLHWLPWVGTGFAELPRNQRLLLIGESHYHWTHPTETKEQVSRYLANWEFTRYFVFDHGFKTPPKPTKFTTALTRALYGRQHSREQKQRLWSSVAYFNRVQRPMANARARPTQQDYQAAWDTFFAVLSVLQPGYCLFAGVEICGYTEEMLVAARRHGYTIDGPKRRPAIGRTTPRIATVTNAAGETTRLLFIRHPSSFFSWQNWGGFLHEHLPGYRQWLLREDDTAPDRSY
;
A
#
# COMPACT_ATOMS: atom_id res chain seq x y z
N MET A 1 -6.14 27.19 -8.00
CA MET A 1 -5.45 26.76 -6.76
C MET A 1 -4.33 25.82 -7.16
N ALA A 2 -3.08 26.16 -6.81
CA ALA A 2 -2.00 25.19 -6.91
C ALA A 2 -2.45 23.90 -6.18
N HIS A 3 -2.24 22.74 -6.80
CA HIS A 3 -2.54 21.46 -6.16
C HIS A 3 -1.71 21.22 -4.89
N SER A 4 -0.72 22.07 -4.62
CA SER A 4 0.16 21.97 -3.47
C SER A 4 -0.60 22.25 -2.18
N ASP A 5 -0.50 21.29 -1.27
CA ASP A 5 -0.80 21.36 0.18
C ASP A 5 -2.12 20.78 0.65
N ARG A 6 -3.05 20.43 -0.25
CA ARG A 6 -4.37 19.90 0.17
C ARG A 6 -4.32 18.63 1.00
N HIS A 7 -3.30 17.78 0.83
CA HIS A 7 -3.11 16.53 1.58
C HIS A 7 -2.29 16.70 2.85
N ARG A 8 -1.61 17.84 3.06
CA ARG A 8 -0.60 17.98 4.13
C ARG A 8 -1.15 17.70 5.52
N ALA A 9 -2.36 18.15 5.82
CA ALA A 9 -3.00 17.89 7.11
C ALA A 9 -3.31 16.40 7.37
N ALA A 10 -3.23 15.54 6.34
CA ALA A 10 -3.53 14.12 6.40
C ALA A 10 -2.30 13.23 6.17
N VAL A 11 -1.11 13.82 6.02
CA VAL A 11 0.16 13.09 5.82
C VAL A 11 1.13 13.41 6.95
N ASP A 12 1.74 12.37 7.50
CA ASP A 12 2.87 12.48 8.40
C ASP A 12 4.17 12.67 7.62
N THR A 13 4.78 13.85 7.76
CA THR A 13 5.99 14.21 7.02
C THR A 13 7.28 13.91 7.80
N ARG A 14 7.21 13.32 9.00
CA ARG A 14 8.41 13.05 9.81
C ARG A 14 9.39 12.07 9.14
N TYR A 15 8.92 11.31 8.16
CA TYR A 15 9.72 10.34 7.42
C TYR A 15 10.32 10.93 6.14
N ASP A 16 9.94 12.15 5.73
CA ASP A 16 10.22 12.67 4.39
C ASP A 16 11.71 12.80 4.13
N GLU A 17 12.46 13.38 5.06
CA GLU A 17 13.91 13.54 4.93
C GLU A 17 14.62 12.18 4.79
N ALA A 18 14.25 11.21 5.63
CA ALA A 18 14.81 9.86 5.57
C ALA A 18 14.44 9.16 4.24
N LEU A 19 13.17 9.25 3.82
CA LEU A 19 12.71 8.67 2.55
C LEU A 19 13.41 9.32 1.35
N GLN A 20 13.61 10.63 1.34
CA GLN A 20 14.36 11.34 0.31
C GLN A 20 15.85 10.98 0.33
N SER A 21 16.44 10.76 1.50
CA SER A 21 17.85 10.34 1.61
C SER A 21 18.10 8.93 1.10
N THR A 22 17.06 8.07 1.10
CA THR A 22 17.13 6.75 0.46
C THR A 22 17.00 6.79 -1.07
N ALA A 23 16.81 7.97 -1.67
CA ALA A 23 16.17 8.17 -2.97
C ALA A 23 17.09 8.50 -4.16
N ASP A 24 18.04 7.62 -4.48
CA ASP A 24 18.35 7.43 -5.91
C ASP A 24 17.19 6.71 -6.63
N GLN A 25 16.32 6.03 -5.87
CA GLN A 25 15.35 5.07 -6.41
C GLN A 25 13.89 5.41 -6.13
N LEU A 26 13.58 6.36 -5.22
CA LEU A 26 12.23 6.70 -4.82
C LEU A 26 11.78 8.03 -5.45
N HIS A 27 11.15 7.96 -6.61
CA HIS A 27 10.62 9.12 -7.34
C HIS A 27 9.38 9.73 -6.68
N TRP A 28 8.45 8.89 -6.22
CA TRP A 28 7.23 9.34 -5.52
C TRP A 28 7.27 9.04 -4.04
N LEU A 29 7.11 10.07 -3.22
CA LEU A 29 7.00 9.90 -1.78
C LEU A 29 5.79 9.03 -1.40
N PRO A 30 5.99 8.05 -0.49
CA PRO A 30 4.91 7.34 0.14
C PRO A 30 3.91 8.28 0.79
N TRP A 31 2.64 7.86 0.76
CA TRP A 31 1.67 8.31 1.74
C TRP A 31 2.02 7.66 3.08
N VAL A 32 2.10 8.46 4.14
CA VAL A 32 2.15 7.98 5.51
C VAL A 32 1.04 8.71 6.26
N GLY A 33 0.05 7.98 6.76
CA GLY A 33 -1.04 8.60 7.50
C GLY A 33 -0.57 9.16 8.84
N THR A 34 -1.22 10.21 9.33
CA THR A 34 -0.84 10.93 10.56
C THR A 34 -0.80 10.07 11.83
N GLY A 35 -1.62 9.02 11.89
CA GLY A 35 -1.66 8.06 13.00
C GLY A 35 -0.75 6.84 12.82
N PHE A 36 -0.02 6.71 11.70
CA PHE A 36 0.83 5.53 11.44
C PHE A 36 1.91 5.34 12.51
N ALA A 37 2.58 6.42 12.90
CA ALA A 37 3.66 6.39 13.89
C ALA A 37 3.16 6.09 15.31
N GLU A 38 1.90 6.41 15.61
CA GLU A 38 1.27 6.22 16.92
C GLU A 38 0.95 4.73 17.18
N LEU A 39 0.85 3.94 16.12
CA LEU A 39 0.64 2.50 16.25
C LEU A 39 1.92 1.80 16.69
N PRO A 40 1.83 0.79 17.58
CA PRO A 40 2.95 -0.09 17.84
C PRO A 40 3.33 -0.83 16.55
N ARG A 41 4.60 -1.22 16.42
CA ARG A 41 5.15 -1.82 15.20
C ARG A 41 4.31 -2.98 14.68
N ASN A 42 3.86 -3.88 15.55
CA ASN A 42 3.01 -5.03 15.23
C ASN A 42 1.55 -4.67 14.84
N GLN A 43 1.23 -3.38 14.72
CA GLN A 43 -0.02 -2.85 14.19
C GLN A 43 0.23 -1.86 13.04
N ARG A 44 1.47 -1.59 12.65
CA ARG A 44 1.75 -0.76 11.47
C ARG A 44 1.59 -1.56 10.19
N LEU A 45 0.78 -1.04 9.27
CA LEU A 45 0.52 -1.65 7.97
C LEU A 45 1.03 -0.75 6.84
N LEU A 46 1.93 -1.31 6.04
CA LEU A 46 2.36 -0.73 4.76
C LEU A 46 1.61 -1.42 3.61
N LEU A 47 0.91 -0.63 2.81
CA LEU A 47 0.21 -1.07 1.61
C LEU A 47 1.11 -0.84 0.39
N ILE A 48 1.26 -1.85 -0.47
CA ILE A 48 2.15 -1.77 -1.63
C ILE A 48 1.33 -2.02 -2.89
N GLY A 49 1.19 -0.99 -3.71
CA GLY A 49 0.70 -1.13 -5.09
C GLY A 49 1.85 -1.37 -6.07
N GLU A 50 1.52 -1.64 -7.33
CA GLU A 50 2.53 -1.94 -8.35
C GLU A 50 3.13 -0.68 -8.97
N SER A 51 2.32 0.14 -9.62
CA SER A 51 2.78 1.26 -10.45
C SER A 51 1.73 2.34 -10.63
N HIS A 52 2.17 3.55 -10.99
CA HIS A 52 1.32 4.57 -11.60
C HIS A 52 1.37 4.45 -13.13
N TYR A 53 0.32 4.91 -13.81
CA TYR A 53 0.20 4.82 -15.26
C TYR A 53 -0.25 6.15 -15.86
N HIS A 54 0.13 6.43 -17.10
CA HIS A 54 -0.55 7.46 -17.90
C HIS A 54 -2.00 7.05 -18.14
N TRP A 55 -2.92 7.93 -17.77
CA TRP A 55 -4.35 7.73 -17.99
C TRP A 55 -4.90 8.68 -19.05
N THR A 56 -6.08 8.35 -19.55
CA THR A 56 -6.86 9.21 -20.43
C THR A 56 -8.05 9.72 -19.64
N HIS A 57 -8.25 11.03 -19.59
CA HIS A 57 -9.41 11.65 -18.96
C HIS A 57 -10.05 12.64 -19.94
N PRO A 58 -11.40 12.77 -19.97
CA PRO A 58 -12.07 13.67 -20.91
C PRO A 58 -11.65 15.14 -20.79
N THR A 59 -11.16 15.55 -19.63
CA THR A 59 -10.82 16.95 -19.32
C THR A 59 -9.34 17.20 -19.06
N GLU A 60 -8.48 16.19 -19.23
CA GLU A 60 -7.04 16.32 -18.97
C GLU A 60 -6.23 15.94 -20.21
N THR A 61 -5.30 16.80 -20.61
CA THR A 61 -4.35 16.52 -21.70
C THR A 61 -3.25 15.57 -21.24
N LYS A 62 -2.55 14.95 -22.19
CA LYS A 62 -1.40 14.09 -21.89
C LYS A 62 -0.30 14.84 -21.14
N GLU A 63 -0.09 16.12 -21.47
CA GLU A 63 0.89 16.99 -20.83
C GLU A 63 0.49 17.32 -19.38
N GLN A 64 -0.80 17.48 -19.10
CA GLN A 64 -1.31 17.62 -17.73
C GLN A 64 -1.02 16.36 -16.91
N VAL A 65 -1.37 15.18 -17.46
CA VAL A 65 -1.10 13.88 -16.83
C VAL A 65 0.40 13.70 -16.56
N SER A 66 1.25 13.99 -17.54
CA SER A 66 2.72 13.92 -17.39
C SER A 66 3.22 14.87 -16.30
N ARG A 67 2.69 16.10 -16.21
CA ARG A 67 3.05 17.04 -15.13
C ARG A 67 2.64 16.54 -13.76
N TYR A 68 1.49 15.87 -13.63
CA TYR A 68 1.08 15.26 -12.36
C TYR A 68 2.03 14.12 -11.97
N LEU A 69 2.38 13.24 -12.92
CA LEU A 69 3.28 12.11 -12.68
C LEU A 69 4.74 12.54 -12.42
N ALA A 70 5.15 13.68 -12.95
CA ALA A 70 6.46 14.27 -12.67
C ALA A 70 6.57 14.83 -11.24
N ASN A 71 5.44 15.09 -10.57
CA ASN A 71 5.44 15.55 -9.19
C ASN A 71 5.71 14.39 -8.24
N TRP A 72 6.80 14.47 -7.48
CA TRP A 72 7.19 13.52 -6.44
C TRP A 72 6.12 13.30 -5.34
N GLU A 73 5.18 14.22 -5.14
CA GLU A 73 4.04 14.03 -4.22
C GLU A 73 2.83 13.30 -4.85
N PHE A 74 2.91 12.85 -6.11
CA PHE A 74 1.78 12.26 -6.83
C PHE A 74 1.08 11.12 -6.08
N THR A 75 1.83 10.20 -5.49
CA THR A 75 1.28 9.12 -4.66
C THR A 75 0.41 9.65 -3.52
N ARG A 76 0.83 10.73 -2.86
CA ARG A 76 0.08 11.36 -1.77
C ARG A 76 -1.21 11.98 -2.27
N TYR A 77 -1.18 12.68 -3.41
CA TYR A 77 -2.38 13.21 -4.04
C TYR A 77 -3.39 12.11 -4.38
N PHE A 78 -2.91 11.02 -4.99
CA PHE A 78 -3.75 9.87 -5.33
C PHE A 78 -4.42 9.27 -4.09
N VAL A 79 -3.65 9.02 -3.03
CA VAL A 79 -4.20 8.45 -1.79
C VAL A 79 -5.14 9.43 -1.11
N PHE A 80 -4.83 10.73 -1.10
CA PHE A 80 -5.71 11.72 -0.50
C PHE A 80 -7.07 11.76 -1.20
N ASP A 81 -7.09 11.81 -2.52
CA ASP A 81 -8.34 11.96 -3.28
C ASP A 81 -9.15 10.67 -3.37
N HIS A 82 -8.49 9.52 -3.47
CA HIS A 82 -9.19 8.25 -3.69
C HIS A 82 -9.26 7.37 -2.44
N GLY A 83 -8.29 7.46 -1.54
CA GLY A 83 -8.21 6.71 -0.29
C GLY A 83 -8.84 7.49 0.85
N PHE A 84 -8.22 8.58 1.28
CA PHE A 84 -8.63 9.35 2.45
C PHE A 84 -10.01 10.02 2.26
N LYS A 85 -10.20 10.71 1.13
CA LYS A 85 -11.51 11.27 0.76
C LYS A 85 -12.45 10.21 0.21
N THR A 86 -13.72 10.56 0.16
CA THR A 86 -14.75 9.81 -0.56
C THR A 86 -15.21 10.64 -1.76
N PRO A 87 -14.53 10.53 -2.92
CA PRO A 87 -14.95 11.24 -4.12
C PRO A 87 -16.25 10.62 -4.65
N PRO A 88 -17.01 11.33 -5.51
CA PRO A 88 -18.25 10.80 -6.10
C PRO A 88 -18.06 9.48 -6.85
N LYS A 89 -16.86 9.27 -7.43
CA LYS A 89 -16.46 8.04 -8.11
C LYS A 89 -15.17 7.51 -7.48
N PRO A 90 -15.25 6.74 -6.38
CA PRO A 90 -14.07 6.17 -5.74
C PRO A 90 -13.46 5.07 -6.60
N THR A 91 -12.15 4.88 -6.48
CA THR A 91 -11.48 3.80 -7.21
C THR A 91 -11.92 2.43 -6.67
N LYS A 92 -12.00 1.44 -7.57
CA LYS A 92 -12.24 0.05 -7.16
C LYS A 92 -11.20 -0.44 -6.17
N PHE A 93 -9.94 -0.04 -6.38
CA PHE A 93 -8.82 -0.35 -5.50
C PHE A 93 -9.11 0.00 -4.04
N THR A 94 -9.32 1.29 -3.76
CA THR A 94 -9.46 1.81 -2.40
C THR A 94 -10.74 1.29 -1.74
N THR A 95 -11.83 1.21 -2.49
CA THR A 95 -13.12 0.72 -1.99
C THR A 95 -13.04 -0.76 -1.61
N ALA A 96 -12.56 -1.63 -2.52
CA ALA A 96 -12.50 -3.06 -2.28
C ALA A 96 -11.48 -3.41 -1.17
N LEU A 97 -10.35 -2.71 -1.13
CA LEU A 97 -9.35 -2.90 -0.08
C LEU A 97 -9.88 -2.47 1.30
N THR A 98 -10.53 -1.31 1.39
CA THR A 98 -11.13 -0.83 2.66
C THR A 98 -12.17 -1.82 3.15
N ARG A 99 -13.08 -2.28 2.28
CA ARG A 99 -14.08 -3.30 2.63
C ARG A 99 -13.47 -4.61 3.09
N ALA A 100 -12.40 -5.08 2.46
CA ALA A 100 -11.74 -6.31 2.86
C ALA A 100 -11.05 -6.18 4.23
N LEU A 101 -10.40 -5.04 4.50
CA LEU A 101 -9.76 -4.78 5.79
C LEU A 101 -10.79 -4.70 6.93
N TYR A 102 -11.93 -4.04 6.72
CA TYR A 102 -13.03 -4.02 7.71
C TYR A 102 -13.84 -5.33 7.74
N GLY A 103 -13.86 -6.10 6.65
CA GLY A 103 -14.77 -7.23 6.45
C GLY A 103 -16.23 -6.84 6.26
N ARG A 104 -16.52 -5.57 5.97
CA ARG A 104 -17.87 -5.02 5.82
C ARG A 104 -17.88 -3.75 4.96
N GLN A 105 -19.08 -3.22 4.72
CA GLN A 105 -19.22 -1.84 4.22
C GLN A 105 -18.62 -0.86 5.23
N HIS A 106 -18.14 0.29 4.75
CA HIS A 106 -17.48 1.28 5.58
C HIS A 106 -18.14 2.66 5.42
N SER A 107 -18.11 3.47 6.48
CA SER A 107 -18.45 4.88 6.42
C SER A 107 -17.31 5.71 5.81
N ARG A 108 -17.53 7.03 5.68
CA ARG A 108 -16.49 7.98 5.29
C ARG A 108 -15.41 8.10 6.37
N GLU A 109 -15.83 8.14 7.62
CA GLU A 109 -14.98 8.28 8.81
C GLU A 109 -14.10 7.04 8.97
N GLN A 110 -14.67 5.84 8.81
CA GLN A 110 -13.91 4.59 8.80
C GLN A 110 -12.87 4.55 7.68
N LYS A 111 -13.19 5.12 6.51
CA LYS A 111 -12.23 5.25 5.41
C LYS A 111 -11.09 6.22 5.80
N GLN A 112 -11.41 7.40 6.32
CA GLN A 112 -10.40 8.36 6.79
C GLN A 112 -9.51 7.76 7.89
N ARG A 113 -10.11 7.08 8.87
CA ARG A 113 -9.40 6.38 9.94
C ARG A 113 -8.41 5.36 9.39
N LEU A 114 -8.84 4.52 8.45
CA LEU A 114 -7.96 3.57 7.78
C LEU A 114 -6.79 4.26 7.06
N TRP A 115 -7.05 5.30 6.28
CA TRP A 115 -5.98 5.96 5.53
C TRP A 115 -5.10 6.84 6.41
N SER A 116 -5.56 7.24 7.60
CA SER A 116 -4.75 7.92 8.61
C SER A 116 -3.77 6.98 9.32
N SER A 117 -3.98 5.67 9.27
CA SER A 117 -3.20 4.69 10.04
C SER A 117 -2.26 3.82 9.23
N VAL A 118 -2.34 3.88 7.90
CA VAL A 118 -1.50 3.10 6.99
C VAL A 118 -0.46 3.98 6.30
N ALA A 119 0.60 3.35 5.85
CA ALA A 119 1.44 3.87 4.80
C ALA A 119 1.08 3.23 3.44
N TYR A 120 1.30 3.93 2.34
CA TYR A 120 1.09 3.41 0.98
C TYR A 120 2.11 3.95 -0.01
N PHE A 121 2.62 3.08 -0.87
CA PHE A 121 3.35 3.49 -2.07
C PHE A 121 3.20 2.47 -3.19
N ASN A 122 3.55 2.88 -4.41
CA ASN A 122 3.74 1.98 -5.54
C ASN A 122 5.22 1.63 -5.64
N ARG A 123 5.57 0.36 -5.80
CA ARG A 123 6.99 -0.05 -5.80
C ARG A 123 7.74 0.29 -7.09
N VAL A 124 7.06 0.32 -8.24
CA VAL A 124 7.67 0.76 -9.51
C VAL A 124 7.62 2.27 -9.56
N GLN A 125 8.79 2.88 -9.68
CA GLN A 125 9.02 4.33 -9.49
C GLN A 125 9.14 5.12 -10.80
N ARG A 126 8.64 4.53 -11.90
CA ARG A 126 8.44 5.23 -13.17
C ARG A 126 7.01 5.04 -13.67
N PRO A 127 6.44 5.99 -14.42
CA PRO A 127 5.09 5.85 -14.94
C PRO A 127 5.03 4.78 -16.03
N MET A 128 4.00 3.92 -15.97
CA MET A 128 3.66 2.98 -17.03
C MET A 128 2.92 3.70 -18.16
N ALA A 129 3.06 3.21 -19.40
CA ALA A 129 2.41 3.81 -20.56
C ALA A 129 0.87 3.79 -20.48
N ASN A 130 0.29 2.80 -19.79
CA ASN A 130 -1.14 2.66 -19.49
C ASN A 130 -1.35 1.49 -18.51
N ALA A 131 -2.59 1.25 -18.09
CA ALA A 131 -2.94 0.18 -17.14
C ALA A 131 -2.70 -1.27 -17.64
N ARG A 132 -2.53 -1.47 -18.96
CA ARG A 132 -2.20 -2.78 -19.56
C ARG A 132 -0.70 -2.99 -19.70
N ALA A 133 0.09 -1.92 -19.69
CA ALA A 133 1.55 -2.03 -19.69
C ALA A 133 2.01 -2.74 -18.41
N ARG A 134 3.13 -3.45 -18.53
CA ARG A 134 3.73 -4.20 -17.43
C ARG A 134 5.14 -3.71 -17.17
N PRO A 135 5.59 -3.69 -15.90
CA PRO A 135 6.98 -3.44 -15.58
C PRO A 135 7.90 -4.48 -16.25
N THR A 136 9.10 -4.05 -16.60
CA THR A 136 10.19 -4.90 -17.08
C THR A 136 10.90 -5.60 -15.92
N GLN A 137 11.80 -6.54 -16.21
CA GLN A 137 12.60 -7.17 -15.16
C GLN A 137 13.47 -6.16 -14.39
N GLN A 138 14.07 -5.18 -15.09
CA GLN A 138 14.85 -4.12 -14.45
C GLN A 138 13.99 -3.27 -13.51
N ASP A 139 12.74 -2.98 -13.90
CA ASP A 139 11.81 -2.29 -13.02
C ASP A 139 11.52 -3.09 -11.75
N TYR A 140 11.41 -4.42 -11.84
CA TYR A 140 11.19 -5.26 -10.66
C TYR A 140 12.41 -5.33 -9.76
N GLN A 141 13.62 -5.35 -10.31
CA GLN A 141 14.86 -5.27 -9.53
C GLN A 141 14.92 -3.97 -8.74
N ALA A 142 14.75 -2.83 -9.41
CA ALA A 142 14.73 -1.51 -8.77
C ALA A 142 13.57 -1.37 -7.77
N ALA A 143 12.40 -1.93 -8.08
CA ALA A 143 11.24 -1.91 -7.19
C ALA A 143 11.47 -2.69 -5.90
N TRP A 144 12.25 -3.78 -5.92
CA TRP A 144 12.60 -4.51 -4.72
C TRP A 144 13.59 -3.76 -3.85
N ASP A 145 14.59 -3.10 -4.45
CA ASP A 145 15.49 -2.23 -3.71
C ASP A 145 14.74 -1.05 -3.07
N THR A 146 13.86 -0.39 -3.83
CA THR A 146 12.98 0.67 -3.32
C THR A 146 12.13 0.15 -2.15
N PHE A 147 11.59 -1.06 -2.26
CA PHE A 147 10.80 -1.65 -1.18
C PHE A 147 11.61 -1.83 0.10
N PHE A 148 12.83 -2.38 0.05
CA PHE A 148 13.64 -2.58 1.25
C PHE A 148 14.15 -1.27 1.84
N ALA A 149 14.42 -0.26 1.01
CA ALA A 149 14.72 1.10 1.46
C ALA A 149 13.55 1.76 2.19
N VAL A 150 12.33 1.67 1.65
CA VAL A 150 11.13 2.17 2.34
C VAL A 150 10.85 1.36 3.62
N LEU A 151 11.08 0.04 3.59
CA LEU A 151 10.88 -0.84 4.72
C LEU A 151 11.81 -0.47 5.90
N SER A 152 13.07 -0.13 5.63
CA SER A 152 14.04 0.24 6.67
C SER A 152 13.67 1.55 7.36
N VAL A 153 13.06 2.50 6.64
CA VAL A 153 12.62 3.78 7.19
C VAL A 153 11.30 3.65 7.96
N LEU A 154 10.29 3.01 7.37
CA LEU A 154 8.94 2.97 7.95
C LEU A 154 8.76 1.88 9.01
N GLN A 155 9.60 0.83 8.97
CA GLN A 155 9.59 -0.32 9.87
C GLN A 155 8.18 -0.83 10.27
N PRO A 156 7.30 -1.17 9.31
CA PRO A 156 5.99 -1.73 9.61
C PRO A 156 6.09 -3.18 10.13
N GLY A 157 5.12 -3.62 10.94
CA GLY A 157 4.97 -5.04 11.30
C GLY A 157 4.34 -5.87 10.18
N TYR A 158 3.54 -5.25 9.32
CA TYR A 158 2.88 -5.89 8.19
C TYR A 158 3.07 -5.12 6.88
N CYS A 159 3.27 -5.86 5.79
CA CYS A 159 3.23 -5.35 4.43
C CYS A 159 2.17 -6.11 3.64
N LEU A 160 1.31 -5.39 2.92
CA LEU A 160 0.28 -5.96 2.07
C LEU A 160 0.48 -5.55 0.61
N PHE A 161 0.93 -6.50 -0.20
CA PHE A 161 1.13 -6.35 -1.64
C PHE A 161 -0.17 -6.60 -2.40
N ALA A 162 -0.64 -5.57 -3.09
CA ALA A 162 -1.79 -5.63 -3.97
C ALA A 162 -1.40 -6.24 -5.33
N GLY A 163 -1.35 -7.57 -5.39
CA GLY A 163 -1.02 -8.33 -6.59
C GLY A 163 -0.11 -9.52 -6.28
N VAL A 164 -0.54 -10.74 -6.62
CA VAL A 164 0.27 -11.95 -6.43
C VAL A 164 1.32 -12.15 -7.51
N GLU A 165 1.16 -11.51 -8.67
CA GLU A 165 2.10 -11.64 -9.81
C GLU A 165 3.47 -11.03 -9.46
N ILE A 166 3.48 -10.13 -8.47
CA ILE A 166 4.66 -9.59 -7.82
C ILE A 166 5.60 -10.70 -7.29
N CYS A 167 5.04 -11.84 -6.84
CA CYS A 167 5.82 -12.97 -6.35
C CYS A 167 6.48 -13.82 -7.45
N GLY A 168 6.26 -13.50 -8.74
CA GLY A 168 6.98 -14.13 -9.85
C GLY A 168 8.48 -13.86 -9.82
N TYR A 169 8.90 -12.81 -9.12
CA TYR A 169 10.28 -12.29 -9.06
C TYR A 169 10.90 -12.53 -7.69
N THR A 170 10.88 -13.80 -7.26
CA THR A 170 11.37 -14.19 -5.93
C THR A 170 12.89 -14.10 -5.83
N GLU A 171 13.62 -14.37 -6.92
CA GLU A 171 15.09 -14.25 -6.93
C GLU A 171 15.55 -12.80 -6.76
N GLU A 172 14.93 -11.86 -7.49
CA GLU A 172 15.22 -10.43 -7.36
C GLU A 172 14.90 -9.93 -5.94
N MET A 173 13.80 -10.41 -5.35
CA MET A 173 13.44 -10.11 -3.96
C MET A 173 14.53 -10.58 -2.98
N LEU A 174 15.04 -11.80 -3.14
CA LEU A 174 16.09 -12.37 -2.28
C LEU A 174 17.42 -11.62 -2.44
N VAL A 175 17.79 -11.24 -3.66
CA VAL A 175 19.00 -10.45 -3.95
C VAL A 175 18.91 -9.07 -3.32
N ALA A 176 17.79 -8.37 -3.48
CA ALA A 176 17.57 -7.07 -2.86
C ALA A 176 17.57 -7.18 -1.32
N ALA A 177 16.88 -8.17 -0.75
CA ALA A 177 16.87 -8.39 0.70
C ALA A 177 18.28 -8.49 1.27
N ARG A 178 19.14 -9.33 0.67
CA ARG A 178 20.54 -9.48 1.11
C ARG A 178 21.31 -8.16 1.03
N ARG A 179 21.17 -7.40 -0.06
CA ARG A 179 21.83 -6.09 -0.21
C ARG A 179 21.42 -5.09 0.87
N HIS A 180 20.17 -5.15 1.31
CA HIS A 180 19.61 -4.27 2.34
C HIS A 180 19.68 -4.84 3.76
N GLY A 181 20.39 -5.96 3.98
CA GLY A 181 20.57 -6.55 5.30
C GLY A 181 19.35 -7.30 5.86
N TYR A 182 18.52 -7.85 4.98
CA TYR A 182 17.35 -8.66 5.33
C TYR A 182 17.52 -10.13 4.93
N THR A 183 16.91 -11.00 5.73
CA THR A 183 16.64 -12.41 5.37
C THR A 183 15.16 -12.59 5.08
N ILE A 184 14.81 -13.64 4.32
CA ILE A 184 13.42 -13.94 3.96
C ILE A 184 13.11 -15.41 4.23
N ASP A 185 12.00 -15.68 4.93
CA ASP A 185 11.32 -16.98 4.95
C ASP A 185 10.07 -16.92 4.05
N GLY A 186 10.07 -17.68 2.95
CA GLY A 186 9.01 -17.69 1.93
C GLY A 186 9.42 -17.04 0.60
N PRO A 187 8.47 -16.74 -0.31
CA PRO A 187 7.02 -16.75 -0.11
C PRO A 187 6.39 -18.16 -0.19
N LYS A 188 5.58 -18.51 0.81
CA LYS A 188 4.82 -19.77 0.90
C LYS A 188 3.40 -19.58 0.36
N ARG A 189 2.93 -20.52 -0.45
CA ARG A 189 1.55 -20.53 -0.98
C ARG A 189 0.54 -20.85 0.13
N ARG A 190 -0.67 -20.32 0.00
CA ARG A 190 -1.82 -20.60 0.86
C ARG A 190 -2.98 -21.18 0.03
N PRO A 191 -4.01 -21.78 0.65
CA PRO A 191 -5.19 -22.25 -0.09
C PRO A 191 -5.75 -21.16 -1.01
N ALA A 192 -6.17 -21.56 -2.21
CA ALA A 192 -6.62 -20.64 -3.22
C ALA A 192 -7.92 -19.92 -2.80
N ILE A 193 -8.01 -18.64 -3.11
CA ILE A 193 -9.22 -17.83 -2.95
C ILE A 193 -9.72 -17.49 -4.36
N GLY A 194 -10.75 -18.22 -4.79
CA GLY A 194 -11.15 -18.24 -6.20
C GLY A 194 -10.02 -18.79 -7.07
N ARG A 195 -9.62 -18.04 -8.10
CA ARG A 195 -8.55 -18.45 -9.05
C ARG A 195 -7.16 -17.96 -8.66
N THR A 196 -6.97 -17.45 -7.45
CA THR A 196 -5.70 -16.83 -7.04
C THR A 196 -5.22 -17.44 -5.74
N THR A 197 -3.94 -17.82 -5.73
CA THR A 197 -3.25 -18.40 -4.58
C THR A 197 -2.54 -17.28 -3.81
N PRO A 198 -3.00 -16.92 -2.61
CA PRO A 198 -2.29 -15.97 -1.77
C PRO A 198 -0.89 -16.49 -1.43
N ARG A 199 0.03 -15.58 -1.13
CA ARG A 199 1.35 -15.95 -0.62
C ARG A 199 1.70 -15.15 0.62
N ILE A 200 2.54 -15.73 1.46
CA ILE A 200 3.03 -15.09 2.69
C ILE A 200 4.53 -15.30 2.77
N ALA A 201 5.25 -14.25 3.15
CA ALA A 201 6.65 -14.33 3.53
C ALA A 201 6.86 -13.59 4.86
N THR A 202 7.98 -13.84 5.50
CA THR A 202 8.47 -13.03 6.61
C THR A 202 9.85 -12.53 6.25
N VAL A 203 10.08 -11.24 6.40
CA VAL A 203 11.41 -10.64 6.28
C VAL A 203 11.92 -10.28 7.65
N THR A 204 13.21 -10.50 7.90
CA THR A 204 13.85 -10.24 9.19
C THR A 204 15.08 -9.38 8.97
N ASN A 205 15.18 -8.24 9.67
CA ASN A 205 16.35 -7.38 9.61
C ASN A 205 17.49 -7.90 10.51
N ALA A 206 18.66 -7.24 10.44
CA ALA A 206 19.83 -7.59 11.26
C ALA A 206 19.59 -7.49 12.78
N ALA A 207 18.62 -6.68 13.23
CA ALA A 207 18.23 -6.57 14.63
C ALA A 207 17.25 -7.67 15.10
N GLY A 208 16.87 -8.60 14.20
CA GLY A 208 15.92 -9.67 14.50
C GLY A 208 14.46 -9.24 14.44
N GLU A 209 14.17 -8.01 14.03
CA GLU A 209 12.80 -7.53 13.87
C GLU A 209 12.18 -8.12 12.60
N THR A 210 10.96 -8.63 12.73
CA THR A 210 10.28 -9.34 11.64
C THR A 210 9.13 -8.52 11.06
N THR A 211 9.00 -8.52 9.74
CA THR A 211 7.86 -7.94 9.03
C THR A 211 7.20 -9.01 8.19
N ARG A 212 5.88 -9.19 8.37
CA ARG A 212 5.13 -10.18 7.61
C ARG A 212 4.62 -9.60 6.31
N LEU A 213 4.96 -10.23 5.19
CA LEU A 213 4.51 -9.86 3.85
C LEU A 213 3.31 -10.73 3.46
N LEU A 214 2.24 -10.08 3.01
CA LEU A 214 1.05 -10.73 2.48
C LEU A 214 0.88 -10.32 1.02
N PHE A 215 0.68 -11.30 0.14
CA PHE A 215 0.45 -11.07 -1.29
C PHE A 215 -0.96 -11.51 -1.64
N ILE A 216 -1.78 -10.56 -2.06
CA ILE A 216 -3.20 -10.77 -2.35
C ILE A 216 -3.52 -10.54 -3.83
N ARG A 217 -4.69 -10.98 -4.28
CA ARG A 217 -5.20 -10.55 -5.58
C ARG A 217 -5.32 -9.03 -5.61
N HIS A 218 -5.00 -8.40 -6.74
CA HIS A 218 -5.10 -6.95 -6.89
C HIS A 218 -6.56 -6.48 -6.67
N PRO A 219 -6.85 -5.58 -5.71
CA PRO A 219 -8.23 -5.20 -5.35
C PRO A 219 -9.08 -4.61 -6.48
N SER A 220 -8.46 -4.03 -7.52
CA SER A 220 -9.18 -3.49 -8.69
C SER A 220 -9.71 -4.54 -9.68
N SER A 221 -9.34 -5.82 -9.59
CA SER A 221 -9.63 -6.80 -10.63
C SER A 221 -9.95 -8.19 -10.07
N PHE A 222 -11.19 -8.64 -10.30
CA PHE A 222 -11.71 -9.95 -9.88
C PHE A 222 -11.47 -10.24 -8.38
N PHE A 223 -11.66 -9.23 -7.53
CA PHE A 223 -11.38 -9.28 -6.10
C PHE A 223 -12.68 -9.36 -5.28
N SER A 224 -12.92 -10.49 -4.63
CA SER A 224 -14.02 -10.65 -3.66
C SER A 224 -13.55 -10.15 -2.29
N TRP A 225 -14.00 -8.96 -1.90
CA TRP A 225 -13.59 -8.36 -0.63
C TRP A 225 -14.01 -9.20 0.59
N GLN A 226 -15.11 -9.97 0.51
CA GLN A 226 -15.52 -10.89 1.58
C GLN A 226 -14.49 -12.01 1.77
N ASN A 227 -14.17 -12.74 0.69
CA ASN A 227 -13.30 -13.91 0.79
C ASN A 227 -11.86 -13.49 1.11
N TRP A 228 -11.37 -12.41 0.48
CA TRP A 228 -10.06 -11.86 0.80
C TRP A 228 -10.01 -11.20 2.17
N GLY A 229 -11.12 -10.65 2.67
CA GLY A 229 -11.23 -10.11 4.02
C GLY A 229 -10.95 -11.16 5.09
N GLY A 230 -11.50 -12.37 4.95
CA GLY A 230 -11.19 -13.49 5.85
C GLY A 230 -9.69 -13.80 5.92
N PHE A 231 -9.02 -13.86 4.78
CA PHE A 231 -7.56 -14.06 4.72
C PHE A 231 -6.77 -12.91 5.36
N LEU A 232 -7.16 -11.66 5.11
CA LEU A 232 -6.52 -10.51 5.74
C LEU A 232 -6.71 -10.53 7.25
N HIS A 233 -7.89 -10.92 7.73
CA HIS A 233 -8.21 -10.98 9.15
C HIS A 233 -7.40 -12.04 9.90
N GLU A 234 -7.20 -13.20 9.27
CA GLU A 234 -6.35 -14.27 9.79
C GLU A 234 -4.87 -13.86 9.88
N HIS A 235 -4.42 -12.93 9.04
CA HIS A 235 -2.99 -12.68 8.83
C HIS A 235 -2.49 -11.28 9.21
N LEU A 236 -3.42 -10.38 9.55
CA LEU A 236 -3.16 -9.06 10.11
C LEU A 236 -3.80 -8.93 11.51
N PRO A 237 -3.62 -9.89 12.44
CA PRO A 237 -4.39 -9.91 13.69
C PRO A 237 -4.18 -8.65 14.54
N GLY A 238 -2.94 -8.17 14.66
CA GLY A 238 -2.64 -6.95 15.41
C GLY A 238 -3.31 -5.72 14.80
N TYR A 239 -3.17 -5.55 13.47
CA TYR A 239 -3.78 -4.41 12.79
C TYR A 239 -5.30 -4.45 12.80
N ARG A 240 -5.89 -5.63 12.55
CA ARG A 240 -7.34 -5.84 12.60
C ARG A 240 -7.90 -5.49 13.97
N GLN A 241 -7.24 -5.95 15.04
CA GLN A 241 -7.68 -5.65 16.39
C GLN A 241 -7.76 -4.13 16.60
N TRP A 242 -6.72 -3.38 16.23
CA TRP A 242 -6.75 -1.92 16.30
C TRP A 242 -7.83 -1.30 15.39
N LEU A 243 -7.95 -1.78 14.15
CA LEU A 243 -8.89 -1.26 13.17
C LEU A 243 -10.35 -1.42 13.59
N LEU A 244 -10.68 -2.38 14.46
CA LEU A 244 -12.06 -2.61 14.91
C LEU A 244 -12.37 -2.05 16.31
N ARG A 245 -11.36 -1.62 17.08
CA ARG A 245 -11.52 -1.19 18.50
C ARG A 245 -12.49 -0.02 18.73
N GLU A 246 -12.59 0.94 17.81
CA GLU A 246 -13.48 2.09 18.00
C GLU A 246 -14.93 1.80 17.60
N ASP A 247 -15.18 0.71 16.88
CA ASP A 247 -16.53 0.32 16.46
C ASP A 247 -17.36 -0.28 17.62
N ASP A 248 -16.73 -0.65 18.75
CA ASP A 248 -17.40 -1.18 19.96
C ASP A 248 -17.87 -0.07 20.93
N THR A 249 -17.65 1.20 20.61
CA THR A 249 -18.09 2.36 21.43
C THR A 249 -19.17 3.21 20.76
N ALA A 250 -19.67 2.80 19.59
CA ALA A 250 -20.86 3.43 19.03
C ALA A 250 -22.07 3.04 19.89
N PRO A 251 -22.79 4.01 20.51
CA PRO A 251 -24.01 3.68 21.23
C PRO A 251 -24.98 3.02 20.26
N ASP A 252 -25.56 1.90 20.69
CA ASP A 252 -26.65 1.21 20.01
C ASP A 252 -27.69 2.23 19.57
N ARG A 253 -27.70 2.54 18.27
CA ARG A 253 -28.79 3.31 17.66
C ARG A 253 -29.85 2.31 17.25
N SER A 254 -30.53 1.76 18.25
CA SER A 254 -31.86 1.21 18.09
C SER A 254 -32.78 2.37 17.68
N TYR A 255 -33.33 2.26 16.48
CA TYR A 255 -34.53 2.97 16.04
C TYR A 255 -35.71 2.02 16.13
#